data_AF-A0A498NMP6-F1
#
_entry.id   AF-A0A498NMP6-F1
#
_cell.length_a   1.000
_cell.length_b   1.000
_cell.length_c   1.000
_cell.angle_alpha   90.00
_cell.angle_beta   90.00
_cell.angle_gamma   90.00
#
_symmetry.space_group_name_H-M   'P 1'
#
loop_
_entity.id
_entity.type
_entity.pdbx_description
1 polymer ?
#
loop_
_entity_poly.entity_id
_entity_poly.type
_entity_poly.pdbx_seq_one_letter_code
_entity_poly.pdbx_strand_id
1 'polypeptide(L)'
;MGDARTLTDTILAELNKAGLNPSKILSQVYDGASLMSGKIGGVQKLLQEKLNKNIPYVHCLNHQLHLVVVHAMSAEAAVMDFFNVCNALYKYCKKPTIAVHYKGERLKRLLEQRWTGHLATVSVILNNFEEITSLLTEIDSVRAHGPELRMEAVGLLREISTPSFLFIANLVHEVLALLDPPNKLLQREDTDLWTGLSIVTSAKVCMQKLRCVEGFTKVWEKARAAANALPKSTTPKRRRTGNKNMDDYLVEETTGQREDDVETELKRLYYSTVDSVVGEMDQRFSEQNSHLYRALAVLDPESDLFLDPETVKCIMDLTQSSICYAEFEVAKNFLRSQKESKTEGDNWTTKLILSKYHKALQTMPSVLTAFKHALTFGASTAMCENSFSSLRNVFSDHRRSMLHKRKAQLVQLAFERDLTRKCTTEWKDTVLRRFNVRTRRLQLF
;
A
#
# COMPACT_ATOMS: atom_id res chain seq x y z
N MET A 1 6.29 -20.07 12.75
CA MET A 1 7.20 -19.16 12.02
C MET A 1 8.60 -19.69 12.29
N GLY A 2 9.36 -20.03 11.24
CA GLY A 2 10.77 -20.43 11.39
C GLY A 2 11.63 -19.21 11.68
N ASP A 3 12.79 -19.43 12.31
CA ASP A 3 13.81 -18.40 12.49
C ASP A 3 14.48 -18.05 11.14
N ALA A 4 15.31 -17.01 11.12
CA ALA A 4 15.96 -16.54 9.90
C ALA A 4 16.82 -17.63 9.25
N ARG A 5 17.48 -18.48 10.05
CA ARG A 5 18.29 -19.61 9.57
C ARG A 5 17.45 -20.61 8.80
N THR A 6 16.34 -21.05 9.38
CA THR A 6 15.38 -21.97 8.75
C THR A 6 14.87 -21.42 7.43
N LEU A 7 14.53 -20.12 7.38
CA LEU A 7 14.09 -19.47 6.15
C LEU A 7 15.18 -19.44 5.08
N THR A 8 16.41 -19.06 5.43
CA THR A 8 17.55 -19.07 4.50
C THR A 8 17.80 -20.47 3.94
N ASP A 9 17.80 -21.51 4.80
CA ASP A 9 17.98 -22.90 4.37
C ASP A 9 16.86 -23.36 3.43
N THR A 10 15.62 -22.98 3.74
CA THR A 10 14.47 -23.30 2.90
C THR A 10 14.58 -22.64 1.53
N ILE A 11 14.99 -21.36 1.47
CA ILE A 11 15.19 -20.63 0.21
C ILE A 11 16.23 -21.35 -0.66
N LEU A 12 17.38 -21.71 -0.09
CA LEU A 12 18.45 -22.39 -0.82
C LEU A 12 18.03 -23.79 -1.28
N ALA A 13 17.31 -24.54 -0.43
CA ALA A 13 16.81 -25.86 -0.78
C ALA A 13 15.80 -25.82 -1.93
N GLU A 14 14.86 -24.88 -1.92
CA GLU A 14 13.87 -24.73 -2.99
C GLU A 14 14.51 -24.24 -4.30
N LEU A 15 15.51 -23.35 -4.25
CA LEU A 15 16.27 -22.96 -5.45
C LEU A 15 16.97 -24.17 -6.08
N ASN A 16 17.68 -24.96 -5.27
CA ASN A 16 18.36 -26.17 -5.75
C ASN A 16 17.38 -27.19 -6.33
N LYS A 17 16.23 -27.40 -5.67
CA LYS A 17 15.16 -28.29 -6.15
C LYS A 17 14.56 -27.82 -7.47
N ALA A 18 14.50 -26.52 -7.71
CA ALA A 18 14.09 -25.93 -8.98
C ALA A 18 15.20 -25.97 -10.07
N GLY A 19 16.38 -26.49 -9.76
CA GLY A 19 17.53 -26.50 -10.68
C GLY A 19 18.19 -25.13 -10.86
N LEU A 20 17.89 -24.17 -9.98
CA LEU A 20 18.45 -22.82 -10.01
C LEU A 20 19.71 -22.76 -9.15
N ASN A 21 20.82 -22.30 -9.73
CA ASN A 21 22.08 -22.18 -9.01
C ASN A 21 22.06 -20.96 -8.07
N PRO A 22 22.15 -21.14 -6.73
CA PRO A 22 22.14 -20.04 -5.78
C PRO A 22 23.31 -19.04 -5.93
N SER A 23 24.44 -19.43 -6.53
CA SER A 23 25.56 -18.50 -6.75
C SER A 23 25.21 -17.38 -7.75
N LYS A 24 24.19 -17.59 -8.58
CA LYS A 24 23.71 -16.64 -9.59
C LYS A 24 22.65 -15.66 -9.06
N ILE A 25 22.32 -15.70 -7.76
CA ILE A 25 21.40 -14.72 -7.17
C ILE A 25 22.00 -13.31 -7.34
N LEU A 26 21.19 -12.39 -7.88
CA LEU A 26 21.58 -10.99 -8.10
C LEU A 26 21.20 -10.09 -6.96
N SER A 27 19.97 -10.22 -6.46
CA SER A 27 19.42 -9.40 -5.40
C SER A 27 18.42 -10.20 -4.58
N GLN A 28 18.11 -9.68 -3.41
CA GLN A 28 17.11 -10.22 -2.49
C GLN A 28 16.12 -9.13 -2.12
N VAL A 29 14.83 -9.44 -2.21
CA VAL A 29 13.77 -8.42 -2.17
C VAL A 29 12.61 -8.90 -1.30
N TYR A 30 12.49 -8.32 -0.10
CA TYR A 30 11.48 -8.69 0.89
C TYR A 30 11.00 -7.45 1.67
N ASP A 31 10.10 -7.65 2.64
CA ASP A 31 9.68 -6.58 3.56
C ASP A 31 10.78 -6.21 4.56
N GLY A 32 10.57 -5.08 5.24
CA GLY A 32 11.49 -4.52 6.22
C GLY A 32 11.53 -5.27 7.55
N ALA A 33 10.85 -6.41 7.71
CA ALA A 33 10.83 -7.12 8.98
C ALA A 33 12.25 -7.54 9.38
N SER A 34 12.61 -7.36 10.66
CA SER A 34 13.96 -7.62 11.16
C SER A 34 14.46 -9.04 10.89
N LEU A 35 13.54 -10.01 10.83
CA LEU A 35 13.81 -11.40 10.44
C LEU A 35 14.37 -11.50 9.01
N MET A 36 13.88 -10.68 8.08
CA MET A 36 14.26 -10.69 6.66
C MET A 36 15.40 -9.71 6.38
N SER A 37 15.26 -8.46 6.82
CA SER A 37 16.14 -7.32 6.49
C SER A 37 17.28 -7.09 7.50
N GLY A 38 17.33 -7.90 8.57
CA GLY A 38 18.31 -7.73 9.64
C GLY A 38 19.76 -7.81 9.15
N LYS A 39 20.55 -6.75 9.43
CA LYS A 39 21.96 -6.63 9.01
C LYS A 39 22.92 -7.59 9.70
N ILE A 40 22.51 -8.21 10.81
CA ILE A 40 23.36 -9.08 11.64
C ILE A 40 22.91 -10.54 11.56
N GLY A 41 21.62 -10.80 11.78
CA GLY A 41 21.08 -12.16 11.84
C GLY A 41 19.80 -12.37 11.03
N GLY A 42 19.44 -11.42 10.17
CA GLY A 42 18.31 -11.59 9.26
C GLY A 42 18.67 -12.47 8.07
N VAL A 43 17.65 -12.92 7.34
CA VAL A 43 17.81 -13.71 6.10
C VAL A 43 18.76 -13.01 5.14
N GLN A 44 18.71 -11.68 5.07
CA GLN A 44 19.64 -10.87 4.29
C GLN A 44 21.10 -11.21 4.55
N LYS A 45 21.52 -11.14 5.81
CA LYS A 45 22.93 -11.33 6.17
C LYS A 45 23.33 -12.79 6.00
N LEU A 46 22.46 -13.70 6.44
CA LEU A 46 22.71 -15.14 6.41
C LEU A 46 22.83 -15.69 4.97
N LEU A 47 22.05 -15.16 4.03
CA LEU A 47 22.13 -15.58 2.62
C LEU A 47 23.47 -15.17 2.00
N GLN A 48 23.94 -13.95 2.27
CA GLN A 48 25.24 -13.47 1.81
C GLN A 48 26.40 -14.28 2.41
N GLU A 49 26.34 -14.60 3.71
CA GLU A 49 27.34 -15.41 4.40
C GLU A 49 27.43 -16.83 3.82
N LYS A 50 26.29 -17.50 3.63
CA LYS A 50 26.25 -18.86 3.08
C LYS A 50 26.75 -18.95 1.65
N LEU A 51 26.54 -17.90 0.86
CA LEU A 51 26.95 -17.84 -0.55
C LEU A 51 28.32 -17.18 -0.75
N ASN A 52 28.94 -16.68 0.32
CA ASN A 52 30.17 -15.88 0.29
C ASN A 52 30.13 -14.80 -0.80
N LYS A 53 28.99 -14.10 -0.90
CA LYS A 53 28.69 -13.16 -1.98
C LYS A 53 27.92 -11.97 -1.44
N ASN A 54 28.29 -10.76 -1.86
CA ASN A 54 27.47 -9.59 -1.63
C ASN A 54 26.22 -9.65 -2.53
N ILE A 55 25.05 -9.70 -1.91
CA ILE A 55 23.76 -9.75 -2.59
C ILE A 55 22.94 -8.56 -2.09
N PRO A 56 22.77 -7.51 -2.92
CA PRO A 56 22.01 -6.33 -2.54
C PRO A 56 20.61 -6.65 -2.05
N TYR A 57 20.24 -6.01 -0.95
CA TYR A 57 18.87 -6.00 -0.44
C TYR A 57 18.11 -4.82 -1.03
N VAL A 58 16.98 -5.13 -1.66
CA VAL A 58 16.00 -4.13 -2.08
C VAL A 58 14.80 -4.24 -1.16
N HIS A 59 14.50 -3.14 -0.49
CA HIS A 59 13.29 -3.08 0.32
C HIS A 59 12.08 -3.09 -0.60
N CYS A 60 11.09 -3.94 -0.30
CA CYS A 60 9.82 -3.94 -0.99
C CYS A 60 9.21 -2.54 -1.16
N LEU A 61 9.09 -2.08 -2.42
CA LEU A 61 8.56 -0.75 -2.74
C LEU A 61 7.12 -0.58 -2.25
N ASN A 62 6.26 -1.61 -2.38
CA ASN A 62 4.90 -1.53 -1.88
C ASN A 62 4.85 -1.40 -0.35
N HIS A 63 5.74 -2.11 0.36
CA HIS A 63 5.84 -1.98 1.81
C HIS A 63 6.40 -0.61 2.22
N GLN A 64 7.40 -0.08 1.49
CA GLN A 64 7.90 1.28 1.70
C GLN A 64 6.79 2.32 1.51
N LEU A 65 6.03 2.22 0.41
CA LEU A 65 4.90 3.10 0.13
C LEU A 65 3.83 2.98 1.23
N HIS A 66 3.53 1.77 1.68
CA HIS A 66 2.63 1.56 2.81
C HIS A 66 3.12 2.28 4.08
N LEU A 67 4.42 2.15 4.42
CA LEU A 67 4.99 2.81 5.59
C LEU A 67 4.98 4.34 5.48
N VAL A 68 5.17 4.92 4.28
CA VAL A 68 4.98 6.36 4.05
C VAL A 68 3.62 6.80 4.57
N VAL A 69 2.57 6.08 4.17
CA VAL A 69 1.20 6.43 4.57
C VAL A 69 0.99 6.22 6.06
N VAL A 70 1.44 5.09 6.64
CA VAL A 70 1.31 4.83 8.08
C VAL A 70 1.91 5.96 8.89
N HIS A 71 3.16 6.30 8.62
CA HIS A 71 3.90 7.23 9.43
C HIS A 71 3.40 8.65 9.23
N ALA A 72 3.16 9.07 7.98
CA ALA A 72 2.70 10.41 7.69
C ALA A 72 1.30 10.69 8.27
N MET A 73 0.39 9.72 8.20
CA MET A 73 -0.96 9.89 8.73
C MET A 73 -1.01 9.78 10.26
N SER A 74 -0.06 9.07 10.87
CA SER A 74 0.07 8.99 12.33
C SER A 74 0.80 10.20 12.93
N ALA A 75 1.42 11.05 12.10
CA ALA A 75 2.10 12.25 12.55
C ALA A 75 1.14 13.32 13.10
N GLU A 76 -0.11 13.30 12.64
CA GLU A 76 -1.14 14.27 13.03
C GLU A 76 -2.28 13.59 13.79
N ALA A 77 -2.44 13.93 15.07
CA ALA A 77 -3.47 13.33 15.94
C ALA A 77 -4.89 13.50 15.36
N ALA A 78 -5.18 14.63 14.72
CA ALA A 78 -6.47 14.90 14.10
C ALA A 78 -6.82 13.91 12.95
N VAL A 79 -5.81 13.42 12.22
CA VAL A 79 -6.01 12.40 11.17
C VAL A 79 -6.31 11.04 11.80
N MET A 80 -5.66 10.70 12.91
CA MET A 80 -5.96 9.49 13.68
C MET A 80 -7.38 9.53 14.27
N ASP A 81 -7.78 10.67 14.83
CA ASP A 81 -9.14 10.89 15.35
C ASP A 81 -10.19 10.77 14.24
N PHE A 82 -9.92 11.31 13.05
CA PHE A 82 -10.77 11.12 11.88
C PHE A 82 -10.98 9.63 11.57
N PHE A 83 -9.93 8.80 11.56
CA PHE A 83 -10.07 7.37 11.31
C PHE A 83 -10.79 6.63 12.45
N ASN A 84 -10.64 7.09 13.70
CA ASN A 84 -11.41 6.58 14.83
C ASN A 84 -12.91 6.84 14.65
N VAL A 85 -13.29 8.03 14.19
CA VAL A 85 -14.68 8.37 13.86
C VAL A 85 -15.18 7.52 12.69
N CYS A 86 -14.39 7.32 11.64
CA CYS A 86 -14.75 6.43 10.53
C CYS A 86 -15.02 4.99 11.01
N ASN A 87 -14.21 4.48 11.94
CA ASN A 87 -14.42 3.18 12.56
C ASN A 87 -15.67 3.14 13.45
N ALA A 88 -15.98 4.22 14.16
CA ALA A 88 -17.20 4.35 14.94
C ALA A 88 -18.44 4.31 14.03
N LEU A 89 -18.46 5.07 12.92
CA LEU A 89 -19.50 5.02 11.90
C LEU A 89 -19.69 3.60 11.36
N TYR A 90 -18.60 2.92 10.98
CA TYR A 90 -18.64 1.54 10.52
C TYR A 90 -19.31 0.60 11.56
N LYS A 91 -18.90 0.70 12.84
CA LYS A 91 -19.48 -0.11 13.92
C LYS A 91 -20.95 0.19 14.10
N TYR A 92 -21.34 1.46 14.05
CA TYR A 92 -22.71 1.93 14.21
C TYR A 92 -23.62 1.41 13.09
N CYS A 93 -23.27 1.65 11.82
CA CYS A 93 -24.04 1.20 10.66
C CYS A 93 -24.12 -0.33 10.55
N LYS A 94 -23.20 -1.07 11.20
CA LYS A 94 -23.20 -2.53 11.21
C LYS A 94 -24.12 -3.14 12.28
N LYS A 95 -24.59 -2.36 13.26
CA LYS A 95 -25.51 -2.87 14.29
C LYS A 95 -26.77 -3.42 13.59
N PRO A 96 -27.26 -4.63 13.90
CA PRO A 96 -28.38 -5.24 13.17
C PRO A 96 -29.62 -4.36 13.10
N THR A 97 -29.92 -3.62 14.17
CA THR A 97 -31.04 -2.69 14.26
C THR A 97 -30.88 -1.44 13.40
N ILE A 98 -29.67 -1.10 12.98
CA ILE A 98 -29.36 0.08 12.15
C ILE A 98 -29.13 -0.32 10.70
N ALA A 99 -28.48 -1.47 10.47
CA ALA A 99 -28.14 -1.98 9.15
C ALA A 99 -29.37 -2.17 8.24
N VAL A 100 -30.56 -2.41 8.82
CA VAL A 100 -31.83 -2.52 8.09
C VAL A 100 -32.28 -1.17 7.50
N HIS A 101 -31.91 -0.06 8.13
CA HIS A 101 -32.28 1.29 7.72
C HIS A 101 -31.25 1.92 6.77
N TYR A 102 -30.01 1.42 6.76
CA TYR A 102 -28.95 1.97 5.92
C TYR A 102 -29.10 1.55 4.46
N LYS A 103 -29.29 2.54 3.56
CA LYS A 103 -29.49 2.33 2.12
C LYS A 103 -28.23 2.57 1.28
N GLY A 104 -27.17 3.10 1.87
CA GLY A 104 -25.91 3.40 1.19
C GLY A 104 -25.03 2.18 0.94
N GLU A 105 -23.90 2.41 0.26
CA GLU A 105 -22.87 1.40 0.07
C GLU A 105 -22.28 0.95 1.41
N ARG A 106 -22.13 -0.36 1.58
CA ARG A 106 -21.63 -0.96 2.82
C ARG A 106 -20.28 -0.38 3.25
N LEU A 107 -20.28 0.30 4.41
CA LEU A 107 -19.06 0.80 5.04
C LEU A 107 -18.05 -0.34 5.27
N LYS A 108 -16.77 -0.03 5.05
CA LYS A 108 -15.64 -0.95 5.21
C LYS A 108 -15.01 -0.76 6.59
N ARG A 109 -14.57 -1.86 7.19
CA ARG A 109 -13.79 -1.80 8.44
C ARG A 109 -12.40 -1.32 8.11
N LEU A 110 -11.94 -0.25 8.77
CA LEU A 110 -10.53 0.12 8.75
C LEU A 110 -9.74 -0.87 9.61
N LEU A 111 -8.66 -1.37 9.07
CA LEU A 111 -7.66 -2.15 9.80
C LEU A 111 -6.46 -1.22 9.95
N GLU A 112 -6.21 -0.73 11.16
CA GLU A 112 -5.15 0.26 11.47
C GLU A 112 -3.77 -0.06 10.85
N GLN A 113 -3.47 -1.35 10.67
CA GLN A 113 -2.20 -1.82 10.12
C GLN A 113 -2.19 -1.98 8.58
N ARG A 114 -3.25 -1.60 7.84
CA ARG A 114 -3.38 -1.86 6.38
C ARG A 114 -4.00 -0.70 5.61
N TRP A 115 -3.16 0.22 5.11
CA TRP A 115 -3.53 1.38 4.29
C TRP A 115 -4.20 1.07 2.96
N THR A 116 -3.99 -0.15 2.44
CA THR A 116 -4.57 -0.62 1.17
C THR A 116 -6.11 -0.60 1.12
N GLY A 117 -6.79 -0.43 2.26
CA GLY A 117 -8.25 -0.24 2.35
C GLY A 117 -8.74 1.16 2.76
N HIS A 118 -7.83 2.08 3.08
CA HIS A 118 -8.19 3.38 3.65
C HIS A 118 -8.82 4.30 2.61
N LEU A 119 -8.24 4.39 1.40
CA LEU A 119 -8.84 5.17 0.31
C LEU A 119 -10.27 4.69 0.03
N ALA A 120 -10.45 3.38 -0.14
CA ALA A 120 -11.75 2.78 -0.39
C ALA A 120 -12.74 3.03 0.76
N THR A 121 -12.29 3.17 2.01
CA THR A 121 -13.18 3.50 3.13
C THR A 121 -13.57 4.97 3.12
N VAL A 122 -12.59 5.86 2.94
CA VAL A 122 -12.83 7.31 2.89
C VAL A 122 -13.72 7.66 1.69
N SER A 123 -13.48 7.08 0.51
CA SER A 123 -14.33 7.28 -0.67
C SER A 123 -15.77 6.81 -0.42
N VAL A 124 -15.98 5.66 0.23
CA VAL A 124 -17.33 5.18 0.57
C VAL A 124 -18.03 6.14 1.53
N ILE A 125 -17.33 6.65 2.54
CA ILE A 125 -17.91 7.61 3.49
C ILE A 125 -18.27 8.92 2.79
N LEU A 126 -17.38 9.47 1.96
CA LEU A 126 -17.63 10.71 1.21
C LEU A 126 -18.78 10.55 0.20
N ASN A 127 -18.83 9.43 -0.52
CA ASN A 127 -19.87 9.19 -1.54
C ASN A 127 -21.25 8.92 -0.92
N ASN A 128 -21.30 8.36 0.28
CA ASN A 128 -22.56 8.05 0.98
C ASN A 128 -22.83 9.04 2.12
N PHE A 129 -22.21 10.22 2.08
CA PHE A 129 -22.27 11.16 3.20
C PHE A 129 -23.71 11.62 3.50
N GLU A 130 -24.49 11.94 2.46
CA GLU A 130 -25.91 12.30 2.59
C GLU A 130 -26.74 11.16 3.20
N GLU A 131 -26.47 9.91 2.82
CA GLU A 131 -27.22 8.77 3.37
C GLU A 131 -26.81 8.41 4.79
N ILE A 132 -25.55 8.66 5.15
CA ILE A 132 -25.09 8.54 6.54
C ILE A 132 -25.78 9.61 7.40
N THR A 133 -25.79 10.88 6.96
CA THR A 133 -26.40 11.97 7.74
C THR A 133 -27.92 11.82 7.83
N SER A 134 -28.58 11.40 6.75
CA SER A 134 -30.00 11.06 6.72
C SER A 134 -30.34 9.93 7.71
N LEU A 135 -29.59 8.83 7.67
CA LEU A 135 -29.75 7.72 8.62
C LEU A 135 -29.60 8.17 10.06
N LEU A 136 -28.54 8.91 10.40
CA LEU A 136 -28.30 9.35 11.78
C LEU A 136 -29.41 10.29 12.28
N THR A 137 -29.93 11.14 11.39
CA THR A 137 -31.05 12.06 11.70
C THR A 137 -32.36 11.29 11.90
N GLU A 138 -32.64 10.29 11.04
CA GLU A 138 -33.83 9.44 11.16
C GLU A 138 -33.84 8.70 12.50
N ILE A 139 -32.73 8.05 12.85
CA ILE A 139 -32.62 7.26 14.08
C ILE A 139 -32.79 8.13 15.33
N ASP A 140 -32.25 9.36 15.34
CA ASP A 140 -32.45 10.30 16.45
C ASP A 140 -33.93 10.70 16.61
N SER A 141 -34.62 10.93 15.49
CA SER A 141 -36.03 11.36 15.49
C SER A 141 -37.01 10.28 15.96
N VAL A 142 -36.66 9.00 15.79
CA VAL A 142 -37.55 7.86 16.09
C VAL A 142 -37.38 7.37 17.52
N ARG A 143 -38.37 7.66 18.38
CA ARG A 143 -38.38 7.24 19.79
C ARG A 143 -38.41 5.72 20.02
N ALA A 144 -38.70 4.92 18.99
CA ALA A 144 -38.67 3.46 19.07
C ALA A 144 -37.24 2.92 19.27
N HIS A 145 -36.20 3.69 18.91
CA HIS A 145 -34.82 3.32 19.18
C HIS A 145 -34.43 3.63 20.63
N GLY A 146 -33.70 2.71 21.25
CA GLY A 146 -33.20 2.85 22.61
C GLY A 146 -32.34 4.12 22.78
N PRO A 147 -32.32 4.73 23.98
CA PRO A 147 -31.67 6.01 24.23
C PRO A 147 -30.17 5.99 23.89
N GLU A 148 -29.47 4.88 24.12
CA GLU A 148 -28.06 4.72 23.79
C GLU A 148 -27.77 4.85 22.28
N LEU A 149 -28.60 4.23 21.43
CA LEU A 149 -28.46 4.32 19.98
C LEU A 149 -28.69 5.74 19.48
N ARG A 150 -29.70 6.42 20.03
CA ARG A 150 -30.01 7.81 19.66
C ARG A 150 -28.90 8.77 20.10
N MET A 151 -28.38 8.62 21.31
CA MET A 151 -27.25 9.43 21.80
C MET A 151 -25.99 9.23 20.95
N GLU A 152 -25.67 7.99 20.58
CA GLU A 152 -24.55 7.70 19.69
C GLU A 152 -24.77 8.29 18.29
N ALA A 153 -25.99 8.23 17.76
CA ALA A 153 -26.35 8.84 16.49
C ALA A 153 -26.14 10.36 16.50
N VAL A 154 -26.62 11.05 17.53
CA VAL A 154 -26.44 12.50 17.71
C VAL A 154 -24.96 12.85 17.84
N GLY A 155 -24.20 12.07 18.61
CA GLY A 155 -22.76 12.26 18.78
C GLY A 155 -22.00 12.14 17.46
N LEU A 156 -22.27 11.07 16.69
CA LEU A 156 -21.67 10.84 15.38
C LEU A 156 -22.08 11.91 14.37
N LEU A 157 -23.36 12.26 14.31
CA LEU A 157 -23.87 13.29 13.40
C LEU A 157 -23.22 14.64 13.66
N ARG A 158 -23.07 15.02 14.93
CA ARG A 158 -22.39 16.26 15.32
C ARG A 158 -20.94 16.27 14.88
N GLU A 159 -20.22 15.16 15.05
CA GLU A 159 -18.80 15.05 14.73
C GLU A 159 -18.55 15.11 13.22
N ILE A 160 -19.28 14.31 12.43
CA ILE A 160 -19.08 14.23 10.98
C ILE A 160 -19.54 15.50 10.23
N SER A 161 -20.41 16.29 10.86
CA SER A 161 -20.90 17.56 10.31
C SER A 161 -19.95 18.73 10.55
N THR A 162 -18.84 18.53 11.28
CA THR A 162 -17.88 19.60 11.52
C THR A 162 -17.10 19.93 10.24
N PRO A 163 -16.78 21.21 9.98
CA PRO A 163 -15.89 21.60 8.89
C PRO A 163 -14.53 20.90 8.97
N SER A 164 -14.02 20.68 10.19
CA SER A 164 -12.75 19.98 10.44
C SER A 164 -12.80 18.53 9.99
N PHE A 165 -13.84 17.76 10.33
CA PHE A 165 -13.99 16.38 9.87
C PHE A 165 -14.06 16.31 8.34
N LEU A 166 -14.88 17.16 7.73
CA LEU A 166 -15.03 17.21 6.26
C LEU A 166 -13.74 17.63 5.57
N PHE A 167 -12.99 18.57 6.14
CA PHE A 167 -11.69 18.99 5.63
C PHE A 167 -10.70 17.83 5.65
N ILE A 168 -10.56 17.16 6.79
CA ILE A 168 -9.65 16.03 6.96
C ILE A 168 -10.04 14.89 6.02
N ALA A 169 -11.33 14.60 5.89
CA ALA A 169 -11.83 13.58 4.95
C ALA A 169 -11.39 13.86 3.52
N ASN A 170 -11.51 15.11 3.06
CA ASN A 170 -11.11 15.52 1.71
C ASN A 170 -9.59 15.52 1.53
N LEU A 171 -8.83 16.04 2.51
CA LEU A 171 -7.36 16.03 2.51
C LEU A 171 -6.82 14.60 2.41
N VAL A 172 -7.25 13.72 3.30
CA VAL A 172 -6.83 12.31 3.34
C VAL A 172 -7.22 11.61 2.04
N HIS A 173 -8.41 11.87 1.50
CA HIS A 173 -8.82 11.32 0.22
C HIS A 173 -7.89 11.76 -0.92
N GLU A 174 -7.55 13.05 -1.00
CA GLU A 174 -6.70 13.60 -2.06
C GLU A 174 -5.28 13.03 -1.98
N VAL A 175 -4.69 12.95 -0.78
CA VAL A 175 -3.39 12.31 -0.55
C VAL A 175 -3.42 10.84 -0.95
N LEU A 176 -4.38 10.06 -0.45
CA LEU A 176 -4.46 8.63 -0.74
C LEU A 176 -4.77 8.35 -2.22
N ALA A 177 -5.54 9.21 -2.88
CA ALA A 177 -5.82 9.09 -4.31
C ALA A 177 -4.57 9.28 -5.18
N LEU A 178 -3.65 10.16 -4.79
CA LEU A 178 -2.36 10.30 -5.48
C LEU A 178 -1.42 9.11 -5.28
N LEU A 179 -1.56 8.39 -4.16
CA LEU A 179 -0.76 7.21 -3.84
C LEU A 179 -1.39 5.89 -4.32
N ASP A 180 -2.63 5.91 -4.80
CA ASP A 180 -3.32 4.71 -5.30
C ASP A 180 -2.75 4.16 -6.61
N PRO A 181 -2.41 4.98 -7.64
CA PRO A 181 -1.75 4.50 -8.84
C PRO A 181 -0.42 3.75 -8.57
N PRO A 182 0.55 4.29 -7.80
CA PRO A 182 1.76 3.53 -7.48
C PRO A 182 1.45 2.29 -6.64
N ASN A 183 0.52 2.36 -5.68
CA ASN A 183 0.09 1.19 -4.90
C ASN A 183 -0.45 0.05 -5.78
N LYS A 184 -1.30 0.37 -6.77
CA LYS A 184 -1.82 -0.62 -7.72
C LYS A 184 -0.74 -1.18 -8.62
N LEU A 185 0.16 -0.33 -9.14
CA LEU A 185 1.24 -0.78 -10.01
C LEU A 185 2.18 -1.73 -9.27
N LEU A 186 2.64 -1.35 -8.07
CA LEU A 186 3.58 -2.15 -7.26
C LEU A 186 3.00 -3.49 -6.77
N GLN A 187 1.69 -3.69 -6.87
CA GLN A 187 1.03 -4.97 -6.57
C GLN A 187 0.91 -5.90 -7.79
N ARG A 188 1.17 -5.41 -9.01
CA ARG A 188 1.08 -6.26 -10.22
C ARG A 188 2.29 -7.17 -10.34
N GLU A 189 2.06 -8.39 -10.83
CA GLU A 189 3.09 -9.40 -11.08
C GLU A 189 4.11 -8.99 -12.16
N ASP A 190 3.70 -8.11 -13.08
CA ASP A 190 4.47 -7.69 -14.26
C ASP A 190 5.23 -6.37 -14.08
N THR A 191 5.57 -6.00 -12.83
CA THR A 191 6.24 -4.72 -12.54
C THR A 191 7.74 -4.89 -12.36
N ASP A 192 8.53 -4.15 -13.14
CA ASP A 192 9.97 -4.03 -12.92
C ASP A 192 10.29 -2.89 -11.92
N LEU A 193 11.51 -2.94 -11.38
CA LEU A 193 11.92 -2.06 -10.29
C LEU A 193 12.01 -0.59 -10.71
N TRP A 194 12.42 -0.32 -11.95
CA TRP A 194 12.53 1.03 -12.47
C TRP A 194 11.15 1.66 -12.68
N THR A 195 10.24 0.96 -13.35
CA THR A 195 8.84 1.39 -13.52
C THR A 195 8.17 1.68 -12.17
N GLY A 196 8.41 0.82 -11.17
CA GLY A 196 7.92 1.02 -9.81
C GLY A 196 8.45 2.30 -9.13
N LEU A 197 9.74 2.63 -9.33
CA LEU A 197 10.33 3.86 -8.79
C LEU A 197 9.89 5.11 -9.55
N SER A 198 9.75 5.02 -10.87
CA SER A 198 9.31 6.11 -11.73
C SER A 198 7.90 6.59 -11.34
N ILE A 199 6.95 5.66 -11.12
CA ILE A 199 5.59 6.03 -10.70
C ILE A 199 5.57 6.63 -9.29
N VAL A 200 6.39 6.14 -8.36
CA VAL A 200 6.50 6.70 -7.01
C VAL A 200 7.07 8.11 -7.07
N THR A 201 8.07 8.35 -7.91
CA THR A 201 8.67 9.66 -8.13
C THR A 201 7.65 10.64 -8.74
N SER A 202 6.84 10.16 -9.69
CA SER A 202 5.75 10.94 -10.28
C SER A 202 4.67 11.30 -9.25
N ALA A 203 4.27 10.34 -8.41
CA ALA A 203 3.34 10.59 -7.32
C ALA A 203 3.90 11.60 -6.30
N LYS A 204 5.21 11.55 -6.02
CA LYS A 204 5.90 12.54 -5.18
C LYS A 204 5.80 13.95 -5.77
N VAL A 205 6.05 14.11 -7.07
CA VAL A 205 5.91 15.41 -7.74
C VAL A 205 4.48 15.94 -7.64
N CYS A 206 3.47 15.08 -7.79
CA CYS A 206 2.08 15.45 -7.56
C CYS A 206 1.82 15.88 -6.11
N MET A 207 2.39 15.17 -5.13
CA MET A 207 2.26 15.50 -3.71
C MET A 207 2.90 16.85 -3.37
N GLN A 208 4.07 17.14 -3.95
CA GLN A 208 4.74 18.45 -3.80
C GLN A 208 3.90 19.59 -4.40
N LYS A 209 3.21 19.35 -5.52
CA LYS A 209 2.28 20.32 -6.11
C LYS A 209 1.05 20.59 -5.26
N LEU A 210 0.62 19.64 -4.41
CA LEU A 210 -0.44 19.92 -3.42
C LEU A 210 0.00 20.95 -2.38
N ARG A 211 1.30 21.12 -2.14
CA ARG A 211 1.83 22.06 -1.17
C ARG A 211 1.77 23.52 -1.64
N CYS A 212 0.59 24.00 -1.99
CA CYS A 212 0.32 25.38 -2.41
C CYS A 212 -0.91 25.96 -1.68
N VAL A 213 -1.10 27.28 -1.80
CA VAL A 213 -2.23 27.97 -1.17
C VAL A 213 -3.53 27.59 -1.87
N GLU A 214 -3.50 27.44 -3.19
CA GLU A 214 -4.65 27.05 -4.01
C GLU A 214 -5.16 25.66 -3.64
N GLY A 215 -4.25 24.72 -3.36
CA GLY A 215 -4.57 23.37 -2.90
C GLY A 215 -5.32 23.39 -1.57
N PHE A 216 -4.81 24.13 -0.58
CA PHE A 216 -5.50 24.34 0.70
C PHE A 216 -6.90 24.94 0.50
N THR A 217 -6.99 26.05 -0.25
CA THR A 217 -8.25 26.76 -0.46
C THR A 217 -9.29 25.87 -1.13
N LYS A 218 -8.90 25.05 -2.11
CA LYS A 218 -9.80 24.08 -2.77
C LYS A 218 -10.38 23.07 -1.78
N VAL A 219 -9.56 22.49 -0.91
CA VAL A 219 -10.02 21.52 0.11
C VAL A 219 -10.91 22.22 1.15
N TRP A 220 -10.51 23.43 1.58
CA TRP A 220 -11.23 24.22 2.57
C TRP A 220 -12.61 24.64 2.10
N GLU A 221 -12.72 25.23 0.91
CA GLU A 221 -14.00 25.66 0.34
C GLU A 221 -14.96 24.50 0.14
N LYS A 222 -14.46 23.34 -0.32
CA LYS A 222 -15.26 22.12 -0.46
C LYS A 222 -15.81 21.65 0.90
N ALA A 223 -14.98 21.63 1.94
CA ALA A 223 -15.40 21.24 3.28
C ALA A 223 -16.40 22.23 3.88
N ARG A 224 -16.15 23.54 3.70
CA ARG A 224 -17.01 24.62 4.20
C ARG A 224 -18.38 24.61 3.53
N ALA A 225 -18.43 24.43 2.21
CA ALA A 225 -19.68 24.31 1.47
C ALA A 225 -20.50 23.10 1.93
N ALA A 226 -19.87 21.93 2.09
CA ALA A 226 -20.53 20.72 2.58
C ALA A 226 -21.05 20.89 4.01
N ALA A 227 -20.28 21.52 4.91
CA ALA A 227 -20.70 21.78 6.28
C ALA A 227 -21.89 22.75 6.34
N ASN A 228 -21.91 23.78 5.48
CA ASN A 228 -23.00 24.76 5.43
C ASN A 228 -24.31 24.19 4.87
N ALA A 229 -24.25 23.16 4.03
CA ALA A 229 -25.41 22.47 3.49
C ALA A 229 -26.12 21.59 4.54
N LEU A 230 -25.45 21.25 5.64
CA LEU A 230 -26.02 20.43 6.71
C LEU A 230 -26.88 21.26 7.66
N PRO A 231 -27.91 20.65 8.28
CA PRO A 231 -28.71 21.33 9.30
C PRO A 231 -27.82 21.76 10.47
N LYS A 232 -27.75 23.06 10.74
CA LYS A 232 -26.97 23.57 11.87
C LYS A 232 -27.59 23.11 13.18
N SER A 233 -26.81 22.42 14.02
CA SER A 233 -27.17 22.20 15.42
C SER A 233 -27.27 23.56 16.11
N THR A 234 -28.48 23.93 16.54
CA THR A 234 -28.84 25.26 17.06
C THR A 234 -28.34 25.52 18.48
N THR A 235 -27.52 24.65 19.08
CA THR A 235 -27.00 24.91 20.43
C THR A 235 -25.75 25.80 20.35
N PRO A 236 -25.82 27.07 20.80
CA PRO A 236 -24.63 27.92 20.84
C PRO A 236 -23.58 27.27 21.75
N LYS A 237 -22.38 27.02 21.21
CA LYS A 237 -21.21 26.65 22.03
C LYS A 237 -21.02 27.78 23.04
N ARG A 238 -21.13 27.48 24.34
CA ARG A 238 -20.86 28.46 25.40
C ARG A 238 -19.46 29.04 25.17
N ARG A 239 -19.37 30.34 24.90
CA ARG A 239 -18.06 31.02 24.76
C ARG A 239 -17.34 30.88 26.10
N ARG A 240 -16.20 30.19 26.10
CA ARG A 240 -15.37 30.08 27.30
C ARG A 240 -14.73 31.45 27.52
N THR A 241 -15.14 32.12 28.58
CA THR A 241 -14.50 33.35 29.05
C THR A 241 -13.35 32.97 29.98
N GLY A 242 -12.15 33.49 29.70
CA GLY A 242 -11.03 33.34 30.61
C GLY A 242 -11.33 33.93 31.99
N ASN A 243 -10.66 33.40 33.01
CA ASN A 243 -10.78 33.95 34.35
C ASN A 243 -10.01 35.27 34.39
N LYS A 244 -10.74 36.40 34.49
CA LYS A 244 -10.17 37.75 34.55
C LYS A 244 -9.18 37.95 35.72
N ASN A 245 -9.21 37.08 36.72
CA ASN A 245 -8.29 37.12 37.85
C ASN A 245 -6.88 36.61 37.51
N MET A 246 -6.68 36.04 36.31
CA MET A 246 -5.39 35.51 35.85
C MET A 246 -4.66 36.47 34.89
N ASP A 247 -5.23 37.64 34.58
CA ASP A 247 -4.68 38.57 33.59
C ASP A 247 -3.31 39.15 34.02
N ASP A 248 -3.02 39.21 35.33
CA ASP A 248 -1.77 39.72 35.90
C ASP A 248 -0.72 38.63 36.22
N TYR A 249 -1.03 37.36 35.95
CA TYR A 249 -0.15 36.23 36.27
C TYR A 249 0.48 35.63 35.02
N LEU A 250 1.76 35.23 35.12
CA LEU A 250 2.38 34.39 34.11
C LEU A 250 1.78 32.99 34.21
N VAL A 251 1.02 32.58 33.18
CA VAL A 251 0.46 31.23 33.11
C VAL A 251 1.37 30.35 32.24
N GLU A 252 1.95 29.32 32.86
CA GLU A 252 2.85 28.36 32.18
C GLU A 252 2.08 27.26 31.42
N GLU A 253 0.77 27.14 31.66
CA GLU A 253 -0.14 26.21 30.97
C GLU A 253 -1.27 26.96 30.23
N THR A 254 -1.88 26.31 29.25
CA THR A 254 -2.99 26.90 28.48
C THR A 254 -4.22 27.15 29.36
N THR A 255 -4.68 28.40 29.44
CA THR A 255 -5.93 28.80 30.10
C THR A 255 -7.19 28.47 29.29
N GLY A 256 -7.03 27.80 28.14
CA GLY A 256 -8.12 27.54 27.20
C GLY A 256 -8.63 28.77 26.44
N GLN A 257 -7.92 29.91 26.52
CA GLN A 257 -8.10 31.09 25.68
C GLN A 257 -7.35 30.92 24.34
N ARG A 258 -7.78 29.99 23.50
CA ARG A 258 -7.47 30.10 22.08
C ARG A 258 -8.72 30.64 21.39
N GLU A 259 -8.60 31.77 20.71
CA GLU A 259 -9.43 31.98 19.53
C GLU A 259 -8.97 30.90 18.54
N ASP A 260 -9.59 29.72 18.62
CA ASP A 260 -9.34 28.65 17.66
C ASP A 260 -9.82 29.14 16.30
N ASP A 261 -8.95 29.85 15.58
CA ASP A 261 -9.15 30.04 14.16
C ASP A 261 -9.00 28.66 13.50
N VAL A 262 -10.15 28.00 13.34
CA VAL A 262 -10.28 26.68 12.74
C VAL A 262 -9.59 26.66 11.39
N GLU A 263 -9.63 27.76 10.63
CA GLU A 263 -8.96 27.86 9.34
C GLU A 263 -7.43 27.78 9.50
N THR A 264 -6.85 28.55 10.42
CA THR A 264 -5.41 28.52 10.70
C THR A 264 -4.95 27.13 11.16
N GLU A 265 -5.67 26.46 12.05
CA GLU A 265 -5.31 25.11 12.50
C GLU A 265 -5.45 24.06 11.38
N LEU A 266 -6.49 24.15 10.55
CA LEU A 266 -6.64 23.26 9.39
C LEU A 266 -5.56 23.54 8.33
N LYS A 267 -5.11 24.78 8.20
CA LYS A 267 -3.98 25.15 7.33
C LYS A 267 -2.67 24.59 7.84
N ARG A 268 -2.39 24.65 9.15
CA ARG A 268 -1.25 23.97 9.78
C ARG A 268 -1.30 22.47 9.50
N LEU A 269 -2.46 21.85 9.76
CA LEU A 269 -2.69 20.41 9.56
C LEU A 269 -2.46 20.00 8.09
N TYR A 270 -2.94 20.81 7.14
CA TYR A 270 -2.76 20.59 5.71
C TYR A 270 -1.28 20.50 5.32
N TYR A 271 -0.50 21.55 5.63
CA TYR A 271 0.90 21.59 5.26
C TYR A 271 1.70 20.52 6.01
N SER A 272 1.42 20.31 7.30
CA SER A 272 2.08 19.27 8.09
C SER A 272 1.85 17.86 7.52
N THR A 273 0.61 17.56 7.09
CA THR A 273 0.28 16.26 6.49
C THR A 273 1.01 16.08 5.15
N VAL A 274 0.96 17.08 4.26
CA VAL A 274 1.63 17.01 2.95
C VAL A 274 3.15 16.91 3.13
N ASP A 275 3.73 17.71 4.02
CA ASP A 275 5.17 17.72 4.29
C ASP A 275 5.62 16.40 4.91
N SER A 276 4.82 15.80 5.81
CA SER A 276 5.09 14.48 6.38
C SER A 276 5.09 13.39 5.32
N VAL A 277 4.13 13.41 4.38
CA VAL A 277 4.09 12.44 3.28
C VAL A 277 5.31 12.61 2.38
N VAL A 278 5.63 13.83 1.96
CA VAL A 278 6.79 14.11 1.09
C VAL A 278 8.08 13.72 1.78
N GLY A 279 8.24 14.06 3.06
CA GLY A 279 9.43 13.73 3.87
C GLY A 279 9.63 12.22 4.03
N GLU A 280 8.55 11.47 4.30
CA GLU A 280 8.60 10.01 4.36
C GLU A 280 8.90 9.38 2.99
N MET A 281 8.37 9.93 1.90
CA MET A 281 8.74 9.49 0.54
C MET A 281 10.22 9.75 0.26
N ASP A 282 10.73 10.92 0.65
CA ASP A 282 12.15 11.24 0.51
C ASP A 282 13.02 10.26 1.28
N GLN A 283 12.79 10.09 2.58
CA GLN A 283 13.59 9.22 3.42
C GLN A 283 13.63 7.75 2.91
N ARG A 284 12.52 7.25 2.37
CA ARG A 284 12.36 5.85 2.01
C ARG A 284 12.84 5.50 0.59
N PHE A 285 12.76 6.45 -0.33
CA PHE A 285 13.08 6.21 -1.74
C PHE A 285 14.39 6.86 -2.22
N SER A 286 15.11 7.64 -1.38
CA SER A 286 16.27 8.44 -1.82
C SER A 286 17.64 7.76 -1.76
N GLU A 287 17.95 6.88 -0.80
CA GLU A 287 19.38 6.66 -0.45
C GLU A 287 19.97 5.27 -0.67
N GLN A 288 19.32 4.17 -0.28
CA GLN A 288 20.07 2.93 -0.03
C GLN A 288 20.54 2.18 -1.28
N ASN A 289 19.85 2.32 -2.41
CA ASN A 289 20.14 1.62 -3.67
C ASN A 289 20.19 2.57 -4.87
N SER A 290 20.46 3.85 -4.64
CA SER A 290 20.44 4.90 -5.67
C SER A 290 21.30 4.59 -6.91
N HIS A 291 22.46 3.96 -6.71
CA HIS A 291 23.34 3.53 -7.80
C HIS A 291 22.75 2.36 -8.62
N LEU A 292 22.15 1.37 -7.97
CA LEU A 292 21.45 0.26 -8.65
C LEU A 292 20.24 0.78 -9.42
N TYR A 293 19.48 1.71 -8.84
CA TYR A 293 18.34 2.33 -9.49
C TYR A 293 18.75 3.12 -10.73
N ARG A 294 19.83 3.90 -10.65
CA ARG A 294 20.40 4.60 -11.82
C ARG A 294 20.83 3.63 -12.91
N ALA A 295 21.46 2.51 -12.54
CA ALA A 295 21.86 1.50 -13.52
C ALA A 295 20.69 0.80 -14.19
N LEU A 296 19.59 0.57 -13.48
CA LEU A 296 18.34 0.07 -14.08
C LEU A 296 17.69 1.13 -14.97
N ALA A 297 17.71 2.41 -14.56
CA ALA A 297 17.19 3.53 -15.33
C ALA A 297 17.90 3.67 -16.67
N VAL A 298 19.22 3.51 -16.70
CA VAL A 298 20.04 3.58 -17.93
C VAL A 298 19.72 2.45 -18.91
N LEU A 299 19.10 1.35 -18.46
CA LEU A 299 18.64 0.25 -19.31
C LEU A 299 17.19 0.43 -19.79
N ASP A 300 16.54 1.54 -19.41
CA ASP A 300 15.26 1.95 -19.98
C ASP A 300 15.50 2.72 -21.30
N PRO A 301 14.92 2.29 -22.43
CA PRO A 301 15.00 2.98 -23.72
C PRO A 301 14.49 4.43 -23.72
N GLU A 302 13.74 4.85 -22.71
CA GLU A 302 13.31 6.25 -22.54
C GLU A 302 14.33 7.12 -21.77
N SER A 303 15.43 6.55 -21.30
CA SER A 303 16.47 7.27 -20.55
C SER A 303 17.38 8.12 -21.45
N ASP A 304 17.68 9.35 -21.02
CA ASP A 304 18.64 10.23 -21.71
C ASP A 304 20.04 9.59 -21.80
N LEU A 305 20.41 8.88 -20.73
CA LEU A 305 21.69 8.18 -20.61
C LEU A 305 21.60 6.72 -21.08
N PHE A 306 20.64 6.37 -21.95
CA PHE A 306 20.41 4.98 -22.37
C PHE A 306 21.69 4.26 -22.80
N LEU A 307 21.89 3.06 -22.23
CA LEU A 307 23.05 2.19 -22.42
C LEU A 307 24.41 2.84 -22.10
N ASP A 308 24.47 3.73 -21.11
CA ASP A 308 25.72 4.20 -20.53
C ASP A 308 26.48 3.07 -19.80
N PRO A 309 27.66 2.65 -20.29
CA PRO A 309 28.38 1.50 -19.74
C PRO A 309 28.94 1.76 -18.33
N GLU A 310 29.29 3.00 -18.00
CA GLU A 310 29.82 3.36 -16.68
C GLU A 310 28.77 3.17 -15.59
N THR A 311 27.53 3.61 -15.84
CA THR A 311 26.44 3.45 -14.88
C THR A 311 26.03 1.98 -14.74
N VAL A 312 25.98 1.23 -15.84
CA VAL A 312 25.58 -0.20 -15.85
C VAL A 312 26.56 -1.10 -15.12
N LYS A 313 27.82 -0.67 -14.99
CA LYS A 313 28.91 -1.42 -14.36
C LYS A 313 28.57 -1.95 -12.97
N CYS A 314 27.88 -1.17 -12.15
CA CYS A 314 27.54 -1.58 -10.79
C CYS A 314 26.67 -2.86 -10.73
N ILE A 315 25.81 -3.10 -11.73
CA ILE A 315 24.98 -4.31 -11.81
C ILE A 315 25.79 -5.48 -12.39
N MET A 316 26.69 -5.20 -13.34
CA MET A 316 27.55 -6.21 -13.95
C MET A 316 28.55 -6.79 -12.93
N ASP A 317 29.09 -5.94 -12.06
CA ASP A 317 30.04 -6.31 -11.00
C ASP A 317 29.43 -7.32 -9.99
N LEU A 318 28.10 -7.31 -9.78
CA LEU A 318 27.40 -8.28 -8.90
C LEU A 318 27.54 -9.73 -9.36
N THR A 319 27.88 -9.95 -10.63
CA THR A 319 28.11 -11.27 -11.22
C THR A 319 29.51 -11.46 -11.76
N GLN A 320 30.40 -10.47 -11.58
CA GLN A 320 31.72 -10.44 -12.19
C GLN A 320 31.67 -10.57 -13.73
N SER A 321 30.62 -10.01 -14.34
CA SER A 321 30.47 -10.02 -15.80
C SER A 321 31.34 -8.95 -16.44
N SER A 322 32.01 -9.27 -17.55
CA SER A 322 32.80 -8.30 -18.31
C SER A 322 31.92 -7.32 -19.07
N ILE A 323 32.43 -6.10 -19.26
CA ILE A 323 31.78 -5.04 -20.04
C ILE A 323 32.60 -4.77 -21.28
N CYS A 324 31.94 -4.79 -22.44
CA CYS A 324 32.54 -4.40 -23.71
C CYS A 324 31.93 -3.08 -24.16
N TYR A 325 32.69 -1.98 -24.02
CA TYR A 325 32.22 -0.63 -24.37
C TYR A 325 31.76 -0.54 -25.84
N ALA A 326 32.47 -1.20 -26.76
CA ALA A 326 32.10 -1.24 -28.17
C ALA A 326 30.72 -1.88 -28.40
N GLU A 327 30.37 -2.94 -27.65
CA GLU A 327 29.05 -3.57 -27.75
C GLU A 327 27.94 -2.62 -27.29
N PHE A 328 28.16 -1.85 -26.21
CA PHE A 328 27.19 -0.88 -25.72
C PHE A 328 26.94 0.25 -26.73
N GLU A 329 28.01 0.79 -27.34
CA GLU A 329 27.89 1.83 -28.38
C GLU A 329 27.14 1.32 -29.62
N VAL A 330 27.47 0.11 -30.09
CA VAL A 330 26.78 -0.51 -31.24
C VAL A 330 25.31 -0.79 -30.89
N ALA A 331 25.03 -1.35 -29.72
CA ALA A 331 23.66 -1.64 -29.28
C ALA A 331 22.81 -0.37 -29.16
N LYS A 332 23.39 0.71 -28.62
CA LYS A 332 22.74 2.01 -28.47
C LYS A 332 22.31 2.57 -29.82
N ASN A 333 23.21 2.59 -30.80
CA ASN A 333 22.91 3.06 -32.15
C ASN A 333 21.91 2.15 -32.87
N PHE A 334 22.07 0.83 -32.74
CA PHE A 334 21.13 -0.14 -33.30
C PHE A 334 19.72 0.06 -32.75
N LEU A 335 19.52 0.06 -31.44
CA LEU A 335 18.20 0.17 -30.83
C LEU A 335 17.54 1.54 -31.09
N ARG A 336 18.31 2.64 -31.13
CA ARG A 336 17.79 3.96 -31.52
C ARG A 336 17.28 3.98 -32.96
N SER A 337 18.05 3.42 -33.91
CA SER A 337 17.61 3.32 -35.31
C SER A 337 16.30 2.52 -35.46
N GLN A 338 16.14 1.48 -34.65
CA GLN A 338 14.94 0.65 -34.65
C GLN A 338 13.73 1.36 -34.02
N LYS A 339 13.95 2.26 -33.07
CA LYS A 339 12.91 3.10 -32.44
C LYS A 339 12.42 4.16 -33.43
N GLU A 340 13.32 4.85 -34.11
CA GLU A 340 13.01 5.90 -35.10
C GLU A 340 12.33 5.34 -36.36
N SER A 341 12.67 4.12 -36.77
CA SER A 341 12.09 3.47 -37.95
C SER A 341 10.64 2.99 -37.75
N LYS A 342 10.07 3.04 -36.54
CA LYS A 342 8.70 2.57 -36.26
C LYS A 342 7.78 3.69 -35.80
N THR A 343 6.66 3.82 -36.50
CA THR A 343 5.52 4.72 -36.20
C THR A 343 4.45 4.09 -35.30
N GLU A 344 4.61 2.85 -34.82
CA GLU A 344 3.55 2.12 -34.12
C GLU A 344 3.82 1.92 -32.62
N GLY A 345 3.08 2.68 -31.80
CA GLY A 345 2.17 2.21 -30.75
C GLY A 345 2.68 1.45 -29.51
N ASP A 346 3.78 0.72 -29.60
CA ASP A 346 4.26 -0.09 -28.47
C ASP A 346 5.25 0.70 -27.62
N ASN A 347 4.92 0.91 -26.34
CA ASN A 347 5.86 1.43 -25.36
C ASN A 347 7.09 0.53 -25.31
N TRP A 348 8.25 1.09 -25.61
CA TRP A 348 9.51 0.36 -25.58
C TRP A 348 9.84 0.00 -24.12
N THR A 349 9.81 -1.29 -23.81
CA THR A 349 10.19 -1.80 -22.49
C THR A 349 11.41 -2.70 -22.61
N THR A 350 12.18 -2.83 -21.53
CA THR A 350 13.32 -3.77 -21.47
C THR A 350 12.93 -5.19 -21.88
N LYS A 351 11.73 -5.63 -21.51
CA LYS A 351 11.17 -6.93 -21.89
C LYS A 351 10.91 -7.04 -23.40
N LEU A 352 10.35 -5.98 -24.02
CA LEU A 352 10.11 -5.93 -25.46
C LEU A 352 11.41 -5.94 -26.27
N ILE A 353 12.40 -5.17 -25.82
CA ILE A 353 13.73 -5.15 -26.45
C ILE A 353 14.33 -6.55 -26.47
N LEU A 354 14.33 -7.21 -25.32
CA LEU A 354 14.87 -8.56 -25.19
C LEU A 354 14.12 -9.60 -26.01
N SER A 355 12.79 -9.52 -26.11
CA SER A 355 12.01 -10.49 -26.88
C SER A 355 12.16 -10.33 -28.38
N LYS A 356 12.19 -9.08 -28.87
CA LYS A 356 12.19 -8.75 -30.30
C LYS A 356 13.58 -8.75 -30.91
N TYR A 357 14.57 -8.24 -30.19
CA TYR A 357 15.94 -8.06 -30.68
C TYR A 357 16.92 -9.08 -30.09
N HIS A 358 16.43 -10.19 -29.53
CA HIS A 358 17.25 -11.21 -28.90
C HIS A 358 18.43 -11.67 -29.78
N LYS A 359 18.15 -11.98 -31.06
CA LYS A 359 19.17 -12.48 -32.01
C LYS A 359 20.29 -11.47 -32.25
N ALA A 360 19.96 -10.18 -32.33
CA ALA A 360 20.95 -9.12 -32.47
C ALA A 360 21.74 -8.93 -31.16
N LEU A 361 21.08 -9.00 -30.01
CA LEU A 361 21.74 -8.90 -28.72
C LEU A 361 22.64 -10.12 -28.40
N GLN A 362 22.41 -11.29 -29.02
CA GLN A 362 23.30 -12.44 -28.88
C GLN A 362 24.72 -12.18 -29.41
N THR A 363 24.88 -11.28 -30.37
CA THR A 363 26.21 -10.87 -30.86
C THR A 363 26.85 -9.78 -29.98
N MET A 364 26.12 -9.29 -28.97
CA MET A 364 26.56 -8.29 -27.98
C MET A 364 26.34 -8.83 -26.56
N PRO A 365 27.10 -9.87 -26.17
CA PRO A 365 26.86 -10.63 -24.93
C PRO A 365 26.90 -9.80 -23.65
N SER A 366 27.71 -8.74 -23.58
CA SER A 366 27.77 -7.86 -22.40
C SER A 366 26.47 -7.07 -22.23
N VAL A 367 25.92 -6.54 -23.34
CA VAL A 367 24.63 -5.81 -23.36
C VAL A 367 23.46 -6.76 -23.05
N LEU A 368 23.46 -7.95 -23.66
CA LEU A 368 22.45 -8.97 -23.38
C LEU A 368 22.44 -9.37 -21.89
N THR A 369 23.62 -9.47 -21.28
CA THR A 369 23.78 -9.78 -19.86
C THR A 369 23.25 -8.65 -18.98
N ALA A 370 23.55 -7.39 -19.30
CA ALA A 370 23.00 -6.24 -18.59
C ALA A 370 21.47 -6.21 -18.60
N PHE A 371 20.84 -6.43 -19.77
CA PHE A 371 19.39 -6.50 -19.86
C PHE A 371 18.79 -7.67 -19.09
N LYS A 372 19.44 -8.84 -19.12
CA LYS A 372 19.03 -10.00 -18.29
C LYS A 372 19.10 -9.66 -16.80
N HIS A 373 20.15 -8.98 -16.35
CA HIS A 373 20.28 -8.55 -14.95
C HIS A 373 19.18 -7.56 -14.57
N ALA A 374 18.84 -6.60 -15.43
CA ALA A 374 17.76 -5.66 -15.16
C ALA A 374 16.41 -6.36 -14.96
N LEU A 375 16.07 -7.34 -15.81
CA LEU A 375 14.82 -8.09 -15.67
C LEU A 375 14.79 -9.05 -14.48
N THR A 376 15.96 -9.46 -13.98
CA THR A 376 16.07 -10.37 -12.84
C THR A 376 16.23 -9.63 -11.51
N PHE A 377 16.50 -8.33 -11.55
CA PHE A 377 16.47 -7.47 -10.37
C PHE A 377 15.02 -7.28 -9.93
N GLY A 378 14.62 -7.97 -8.86
CA GLY A 378 13.23 -7.98 -8.43
C GLY A 378 12.72 -6.61 -7.97
N ALA A 379 11.55 -6.22 -8.45
CA ALA A 379 10.62 -5.42 -7.66
C ALA A 379 9.74 -6.43 -6.91
N SER A 380 9.86 -6.54 -5.58
CA SER A 380 8.98 -7.46 -4.86
C SER A 380 7.54 -7.01 -5.03
N THR A 381 6.68 -7.92 -5.44
CA THR A 381 5.24 -7.70 -5.53
C THR A 381 4.61 -8.10 -4.20
N ALA A 382 3.65 -7.32 -3.73
CA ALA A 382 2.95 -7.61 -2.47
C ALA A 382 1.86 -8.69 -2.61
N MET A 383 2.05 -9.66 -3.51
CA MET A 383 1.13 -10.79 -3.72
C MET A 383 0.84 -11.55 -2.41
N CYS A 384 1.77 -11.54 -1.44
CA CYS A 384 1.58 -12.09 -0.11
C CYS A 384 0.40 -11.47 0.68
N GLU A 385 -0.04 -10.24 0.40
CA GLU A 385 -1.20 -9.66 1.09
C GLU A 385 -2.52 -10.33 0.72
N ASN A 386 -2.68 -10.74 -0.55
CA ASN A 386 -3.82 -11.54 -1.00
C ASN A 386 -3.88 -12.90 -0.28
N SER A 387 -2.71 -13.46 0.01
CA SER A 387 -2.56 -14.66 0.83
C SER A 387 -3.07 -14.41 2.26
N PHE A 388 -2.66 -13.33 2.94
CA PHE A 388 -3.17 -13.03 4.29
C PHE A 388 -4.66 -12.70 4.33
N SER A 389 -5.20 -12.05 3.29
CA SER A 389 -6.65 -11.82 3.14
C SER A 389 -7.41 -13.15 3.00
N SER A 390 -6.87 -14.08 2.21
CA SER A 390 -7.43 -15.43 2.05
C SER A 390 -7.35 -16.24 3.34
N LEU A 391 -6.26 -16.10 4.11
CA LEU A 391 -6.10 -16.72 5.42
C LEU A 391 -7.16 -16.24 6.42
N ARG A 392 -7.64 -15.00 6.33
CA ARG A 392 -8.76 -14.53 7.17
C ARG A 392 -10.04 -15.35 6.95
N ASN A 393 -10.29 -15.79 5.72
CA ASN A 393 -11.43 -16.65 5.40
C ASN A 393 -11.21 -18.10 5.85
N VAL A 394 -9.95 -18.55 5.94
CA VAL A 394 -9.58 -19.88 6.42
C VAL A 394 -9.57 -19.96 7.95
N PHE A 395 -9.09 -18.91 8.63
CA PHE A 395 -8.92 -18.82 10.08
C PHE A 395 -10.08 -18.08 10.76
N SER A 396 -11.33 -18.48 10.47
CA SER A 396 -12.48 -18.07 11.29
C SER A 396 -12.33 -18.58 12.73
N ASP A 397 -12.99 -17.94 13.70
CA ASP A 397 -12.87 -18.32 15.12
C ASP A 397 -13.19 -19.80 15.40
N HIS A 398 -14.20 -20.35 14.71
CA HIS A 398 -14.57 -21.77 14.76
C HIS A 398 -13.51 -22.73 14.19
N ARG A 399 -12.58 -22.24 13.36
CA ARG A 399 -11.54 -23.04 12.69
C ARG A 399 -10.17 -22.91 13.37
N ARG A 400 -10.06 -22.09 14.42
CA ARG A 400 -8.81 -21.91 15.17
C ARG A 400 -8.39 -23.18 15.92
N SER A 401 -9.36 -23.98 16.37
CA SER A 401 -9.18 -25.24 17.11
C SER A 401 -8.99 -26.50 16.22
N MET A 402 -8.96 -26.36 14.89
CA MET A 402 -8.78 -27.52 14.00
C MET A 402 -7.37 -28.11 14.04
N LEU A 403 -7.29 -29.42 13.83
CA LEU A 403 -6.04 -30.16 13.64
C LEU A 403 -5.17 -29.58 12.51
N HIS A 404 -3.85 -29.57 12.74
CA HIS A 404 -2.85 -28.94 11.88
C HIS A 404 -2.93 -29.39 10.41
N LYS A 405 -3.10 -30.69 10.15
CA LYS A 405 -3.15 -31.24 8.79
C LYS A 405 -4.34 -30.74 7.98
N ARG A 406 -5.53 -30.71 8.60
CA ARG A 406 -6.76 -30.22 7.95
C ARG A 406 -6.70 -28.70 7.73
N LYS A 407 -6.07 -27.99 8.66
CA LYS A 407 -5.80 -26.56 8.56
C LYS A 407 -4.88 -26.26 7.38
N ALA A 408 -3.76 -26.98 7.25
CA ALA A 408 -2.82 -26.83 6.14
C ALA A 408 -3.46 -27.09 4.78
N GLN A 409 -4.31 -28.13 4.66
CA GLN A 409 -5.04 -28.44 3.42
C GLN A 409 -6.04 -27.33 3.04
N LEU A 410 -6.74 -26.75 4.02
CA LEU A 410 -7.65 -25.62 3.76
C LEU A 410 -6.89 -24.36 3.35
N VAL A 411 -5.72 -24.13 3.93
CA VAL A 411 -4.82 -23.04 3.53
C VAL A 411 -4.37 -23.23 2.08
N GLN A 412 -3.96 -24.44 1.69
CA GLN A 412 -3.61 -24.77 0.31
C GLN A 412 -4.77 -24.52 -0.67
N LEU A 413 -5.98 -24.99 -0.36
CA LEU A 413 -7.17 -24.74 -1.20
C LEU A 413 -7.51 -23.25 -1.32
N ALA A 414 -7.28 -22.47 -0.27
CA ALA A 414 -7.54 -21.03 -0.29
C ALA A 414 -6.51 -20.25 -1.10
N PHE A 415 -5.24 -20.68 -1.08
CA PHE A 415 -4.18 -20.09 -1.91
C PHE A 415 -4.30 -20.49 -3.37
N GLU A 416 -4.61 -21.76 -3.62
CA GLU A 416 -4.84 -22.29 -4.97
C GLU A 416 -6.28 -22.06 -5.42
N ARG A 417 -6.79 -20.83 -5.25
CA ARG A 417 -8.20 -20.52 -5.52
C ARG A 417 -8.57 -20.78 -6.97
N ASP A 418 -7.68 -20.52 -7.92
CA ASP A 418 -7.95 -20.72 -9.35
C ASP A 418 -8.01 -22.20 -9.72
N LEU A 419 -7.12 -23.02 -9.15
CA LEU A 419 -7.20 -24.48 -9.29
C LEU A 419 -8.44 -25.03 -8.59
N THR A 420 -8.73 -24.57 -7.37
CA THR A 420 -9.91 -24.98 -6.60
C THR A 420 -11.20 -24.60 -7.33
N ARG A 421 -11.24 -23.44 -8.00
CA ARG A 421 -12.39 -22.97 -8.79
C ARG A 421 -12.62 -23.87 -10.00
N LYS A 422 -11.55 -24.30 -10.68
CA LYS A 422 -11.59 -25.32 -11.75
C LYS A 422 -12.05 -26.69 -11.21
N CYS A 423 -11.61 -27.07 -10.01
CA CYS A 423 -12.04 -28.32 -9.36
C CYS A 423 -13.51 -28.30 -8.92
N THR A 424 -14.08 -27.14 -8.55
CA THR A 424 -15.51 -27.05 -8.17
C THR A 424 -16.48 -27.37 -9.30
N THR A 425 -16.06 -27.25 -10.55
CA THR A 425 -16.91 -27.58 -11.71
C THR A 425 -16.75 -29.04 -12.13
N GLU A 426 -15.53 -29.58 -12.18
CA GLU A 426 -15.31 -30.96 -12.66
C GLU A 426 -15.43 -32.03 -11.57
N TRP A 427 -14.96 -31.76 -10.35
CA TRP A 427 -14.74 -32.81 -9.33
C TRP A 427 -15.70 -32.74 -8.16
N LYS A 428 -16.57 -31.72 -8.09
CA LYS A 428 -17.52 -31.54 -6.99
C LYS A 428 -18.38 -32.79 -6.81
N ASP A 429 -18.95 -33.32 -7.87
CA ASP A 429 -19.79 -34.51 -7.80
C ASP A 429 -19.00 -35.78 -7.43
N THR A 430 -17.78 -35.91 -7.94
CA THR A 430 -16.89 -37.05 -7.63
C THR A 430 -16.46 -37.03 -6.17
N VAL A 431 -16.12 -35.86 -5.63
CA VAL A 431 -15.77 -35.68 -4.22
C VAL A 431 -16.98 -35.92 -3.32
N LEU A 432 -18.15 -35.35 -3.67
CA LEU A 432 -19.40 -35.56 -2.91
C LEU A 432 -19.80 -37.04 -2.90
N ARG A 433 -19.69 -37.74 -4.04
CA ARG A 433 -19.93 -39.19 -4.12
C ARG A 433 -18.94 -39.96 -3.23
N ARG A 434 -17.63 -39.68 -3.31
CA ARG A 434 -16.63 -40.31 -2.41
C ARG A 434 -16.88 -40.03 -0.93
N PHE A 435 -17.38 -38.83 -0.62
CA PHE A 435 -17.70 -38.45 0.75
C PHE A 435 -18.97 -39.15 1.26
N ASN A 436 -20.00 -39.30 0.41
CA ASN A 436 -21.23 -40.03 0.72
C ASN A 436 -21.02 -41.54 0.87
N VAL A 437 -20.01 -42.12 0.22
CA VAL A 437 -19.67 -43.54 0.37
C VAL A 437 -19.06 -43.84 1.76
N ARG A 438 -18.54 -42.84 2.48
CA ARG A 438 -18.03 -43.04 3.85
C ARG A 438 -19.19 -42.95 4.85
N THR A 439 -19.52 -44.08 5.47
CA THR A 439 -20.46 -44.18 6.59
C THR A 439 -19.99 -43.30 7.76
N ARG A 440 -20.57 -42.11 7.88
CA ARG A 440 -20.40 -41.22 9.04
C ARG A 440 -21.54 -41.40 10.01
N ARG A 441 -21.55 -42.52 10.72
CA ARG A 441 -22.09 -42.47 12.08
C ARG A 441 -20.98 -41.88 12.94
N LEU A 442 -21.19 -40.68 13.45
CA LEU A 442 -20.51 -40.25 14.66
C LEU A 442 -20.85 -41.32 15.70
N GLN A 443 -19.88 -42.15 16.08
CA GLN A 443 -20.01 -42.97 17.27
C GLN A 443 -19.96 -41.98 18.44
N LEU A 444 -21.15 -41.63 18.93
CA LEU A 444 -21.32 -41.02 20.23
C LEU A 444 -21.00 -42.13 21.24
N PHE A 445 -19.79 -42.08 21.80
CA PHE A 445 -19.46 -42.77 23.04
C PHE A 445 -19.61 -41.77 24.18
#